data_AF-A0A427A281-F1
#
_entry.id   AF-A0A427A281-F1
#
_cell.length_a   1.000
_cell.length_b   1.000
_cell.length_c   1.000
_cell.angle_alpha   90.00
_cell.angle_beta   90.00
_cell.angle_gamma   90.00
#
_symmetry.space_group_name_H-M   'P 1'
#
loop_
_entity.id
_entity.type
_entity.pdbx_description
1 polymer ?
#
loop_
_entity_poly.entity_id
_entity_poly.type
_entity_poly.pdbx_seq_one_letter_code
_entity_poly.pdbx_strand_id
1 'polypeptide(L)'
;MFPLRQAPVTSTRDVEALRTELQSIGAKAITEYKMSRGFELDMERIGRVTYEFGYRVALKLFKAKYPNLFVKEDRFANYPEDSNVQMEGSQPFNDSIPFETELLL
;
A
#
# COMPACT_ATOMS: atom_id res chain seq x y z
N MET A 1 -58.21 -20.26 17.32
CA MET A 1 -57.68 -18.89 17.19
C MET A 1 -56.18 -18.97 17.42
N PHE A 2 -55.40 -19.02 16.34
CA PHE A 2 -53.94 -19.13 16.43
C PHE A 2 -53.33 -17.72 16.52
N PRO A 3 -52.34 -17.45 17.39
CA PRO A 3 -51.77 -16.11 17.49
C PRO A 3 -50.93 -15.80 16.26
N LEU A 4 -51.05 -14.57 15.77
CA LEU A 4 -50.24 -14.03 14.69
C LEU A 4 -48.77 -14.01 15.13
N ARG A 5 -47.93 -14.71 14.36
CA ARG A 5 -46.48 -14.72 14.49
C ARG A 5 -45.97 -13.28 14.36
N GLN A 6 -45.56 -12.64 15.45
CA GLN A 6 -44.89 -11.34 15.38
C GLN A 6 -43.52 -11.56 14.73
N ALA A 7 -43.30 -10.94 13.57
CA ALA A 7 -41.96 -10.80 13.01
C ALA A 7 -41.14 -9.87 13.92
N PRO A 8 -39.81 -10.05 14.02
CA PRO A 8 -38.97 -9.15 14.80
C PRO A 8 -39.03 -7.75 14.18
N VAL A 9 -39.66 -6.80 14.87
CA VAL A 9 -39.54 -5.38 14.55
C VAL A 9 -38.17 -4.94 15.05
N THR A 10 -37.16 -5.05 14.18
CA THR A 10 -35.87 -4.37 14.41
C THR A 10 -36.13 -2.87 14.30
N SER A 11 -35.94 -2.12 15.38
CA SER A 11 -36.07 -0.67 15.37
C SER A 11 -35.06 -0.09 14.38
N THR A 12 -35.40 1.01 13.70
CA THR A 12 -34.46 1.71 12.81
C THR A 12 -33.17 2.10 13.53
N ARG A 13 -33.26 2.41 14.83
CA ARG A 13 -32.12 2.70 15.71
C ARG A 13 -31.18 1.51 15.89
N ASP A 14 -31.71 0.29 15.95
CA ASP A 14 -30.91 -0.92 16.11
C ASP A 14 -30.15 -1.24 14.82
N VAL A 15 -30.77 -0.98 13.66
CA VAL A 15 -30.12 -1.13 12.35
C VAL A 15 -29.00 -0.10 12.16
N GLU A 16 -29.21 1.15 12.58
CA GLU A 16 -28.17 2.19 12.55
C GLU A 16 -27.02 1.87 13.50
N ALA A 17 -27.31 1.39 14.72
CA ALA A 17 -26.28 0.98 15.68
C ALA A 17 -25.44 -0.20 15.17
N LEU A 18 -26.08 -1.22 14.58
CA LEU A 18 -25.36 -2.34 13.98
C LEU A 18 -24.49 -1.91 12.80
N ARG A 19 -24.94 -0.93 12.00
CA ARG A 19 -24.15 -0.37 10.90
C ARG A 19 -22.91 0.35 11.39
N THR A 20 -23.03 1.18 12.42
CA THR A 20 -21.87 1.92 12.97
C THR A 20 -20.89 0.99 13.65
N GLU A 21 -21.37 -0.03 14.36
CA GLU A 21 -20.53 -1.07 14.95
C GLU A 21 -19.76 -1.84 13.86
N LEU A 22 -20.42 -2.27 12.79
CA LEU A 22 -19.76 -2.97 11.68
C LEU A 22 -18.71 -2.09 10.99
N GLN A 23 -18.99 -0.80 10.79
CA GLN A 23 -18.02 0.14 10.24
C GLN A 23 -16.81 0.31 11.16
N SER A 24 -17.03 0.41 12.47
CA SER A 24 -15.95 0.51 13.46
C SER A 24 -15.07 -0.74 13.47
N ILE A 25 -15.69 -1.93 13.46
CA ILE A 25 -14.98 -3.21 13.37
C ILE A 25 -14.17 -3.29 12.07
N GLY A 26 -14.75 -2.91 10.94
CA GLY A 26 -14.07 -2.91 9.64
C GLY A 26 -12.87 -1.96 9.63
N ALA A 27 -13.03 -0.73 10.13
CA ALA A 27 -11.94 0.23 10.21
C ALA A 27 -10.80 -0.28 11.10
N LYS A 28 -11.14 -0.88 12.25
CA LYS A 28 -10.15 -1.48 13.17
C LYS A 28 -9.40 -2.63 12.50
N ALA A 29 -10.10 -3.56 11.83
CA ALA A 29 -9.49 -4.68 11.14
C ALA A 29 -8.54 -4.23 10.01
N ILE A 30 -8.89 -3.18 9.26
CA ILE A 30 -8.02 -2.60 8.22
C ILE A 30 -6.76 -2.00 8.85
N THR A 31 -6.89 -1.24 9.94
CA THR A 31 -5.75 -0.65 10.65
C THR A 31 -4.82 -1.74 11.19
N GLU A 32 -5.38 -2.77 11.82
CA GLU A 32 -4.61 -3.92 12.33
C GLU A 32 -3.89 -4.68 11.20
N TYR A 33 -4.56 -4.89 10.06
CA TYR A 33 -3.96 -5.52 8.89
C TYR A 33 -2.79 -4.68 8.34
N LYS A 34 -2.96 -3.36 8.18
CA LYS A 34 -1.90 -2.46 7.70
C LYS A 34 -0.70 -2.40 8.64
N MET A 35 -0.92 -2.57 9.95
CA MET A 35 0.15 -2.66 10.95
C MET A 35 0.76 -4.06 11.08
N SER A 36 0.18 -5.07 10.42
CA SER A 36 0.68 -6.44 10.50
C SER A 36 2.00 -6.59 9.75
N ARG A 37 2.88 -7.45 10.27
CA ARG A 37 4.16 -7.77 9.62
C ARG A 37 3.99 -8.36 8.21
N GLY A 38 2.88 -9.07 7.96
CA GLY A 38 2.58 -9.62 6.64
C GLY A 38 2.39 -8.53 5.59
N PHE A 39 1.69 -7.45 5.94
CA PHE A 39 1.49 -6.32 5.03
C PHE A 39 2.81 -5.62 4.70
N GLU A 40 3.65 -5.39 5.71
CA GLU A 40 4.99 -4.80 5.52
C GLU A 40 5.86 -5.65 4.58
N LEU A 41 5.93 -6.96 4.80
CA LEU A 41 6.69 -7.89 3.96
C LEU A 41 6.17 -7.95 2.52
N ASP A 42 4.85 -7.90 2.33
CA ASP A 42 4.25 -7.86 0.99
C ASP A 42 4.61 -6.56 0.27
N MET A 43 4.62 -5.42 0.96
CA MET A 43 5.02 -4.13 0.40
C MET A 43 6.50 -4.12 -0.01
N GLU A 44 7.39 -4.63 0.85
CA GLU A 44 8.82 -4.81 0.53
C GLU A 44 9.00 -5.69 -0.71
N ARG A 45 8.25 -6.80 -0.80
CA ARG A 45 8.32 -7.72 -1.94
C ARG A 45 7.86 -7.05 -3.23
N ILE A 46 6.73 -6.33 -3.21
CA ILE A 46 6.19 -5.63 -4.38
C ILE A 46 7.16 -4.52 -4.83
N GLY A 47 7.71 -3.75 -3.90
CA GLY A 47 8.72 -2.72 -4.19
C GLY A 47 9.96 -3.31 -4.86
N ARG A 48 10.50 -4.42 -4.34
CA ARG A 48 11.65 -5.09 -4.95
C ARG A 48 11.38 -5.61 -6.36
N VAL A 49 10.25 -6.29 -6.57
CA VAL A 49 9.90 -6.87 -7.87
C VAL A 49 9.72 -5.78 -8.94
N THR A 50 9.01 -4.70 -8.60
CA THR A 50 8.77 -3.58 -9.53
C THR A 50 10.07 -2.84 -9.88
N TYR A 51 10.92 -2.59 -8.89
CA TYR A 51 12.23 -1.98 -9.09
C TYR A 51 13.14 -2.87 -9.97
N GLU A 52 13.18 -4.18 -9.70
CA GLU A 52 13.95 -5.16 -10.48
C GLU A 52 13.55 -5.17 -11.94
N PHE A 53 12.24 -5.26 -12.19
CA PHE A 53 11.71 -5.23 -13.53
C PHE A 53 12.11 -3.94 -14.27
N GLY A 54 11.91 -2.78 -13.64
CA GLY A 54 12.26 -1.47 -14.21
C GLY A 54 13.74 -1.36 -14.54
N TYR A 55 14.62 -1.79 -13.65
CA TYR A 55 16.05 -1.77 -13.90
C TYR A 55 16.44 -2.71 -15.05
N ARG A 56 15.89 -3.93 -15.12
CA ARG A 56 16.23 -4.87 -16.21
C ARG A 56 15.84 -4.32 -17.57
N VAL A 57 14.72 -3.62 -17.65
CA VAL A 57 14.29 -2.89 -18.86
C VAL A 57 15.26 -1.75 -19.18
N ALA A 58 15.55 -0.88 -18.20
CA ALA A 58 16.47 0.25 -18.37
C ALA A 58 17.87 -0.19 -18.79
N LEU A 59 18.39 -1.28 -18.21
CA LEU A 59 19.69 -1.85 -18.53
C LEU A 59 19.75 -2.37 -19.96
N LYS A 60 18.69 -3.07 -20.43
CA LYS A 60 18.61 -3.52 -21.82
C LYS A 60 18.60 -2.34 -22.80
N LEU A 61 17.81 -1.30 -22.51
CA LEU A 61 17.76 -0.09 -23.32
C LEU A 61 19.10 0.65 -23.34
N PHE A 62 19.76 0.75 -22.19
CA PHE A 62 21.09 1.35 -22.06
C PHE A 62 22.12 0.59 -22.92
N LYS A 63 22.17 -0.74 -22.81
CA LYS A 63 23.09 -1.57 -23.60
C LYS A 63 22.83 -1.47 -25.10
N ALA A 64 21.57 -1.36 -25.51
CA ALA A 64 21.22 -1.16 -26.92
C ALA A 64 21.69 0.21 -27.45
N LYS A 65 21.60 1.26 -26.62
CA LYS A 65 21.99 2.62 -27.01
C LYS A 65 23.51 2.86 -26.92
N TYR A 66 24.18 2.20 -25.98
CA TYR A 66 25.59 2.40 -25.69
C TYR A 66 26.33 1.06 -25.57
N PRO A 67 26.53 0.33 -26.69
CA PRO A 67 27.10 -1.03 -26.66
C PRO A 67 28.54 -1.10 -26.13
N ASN A 68 29.27 0.02 -26.15
CA ASN A 68 30.65 0.10 -25.67
C ASN A 68 30.77 0.49 -24.19
N LEU A 69 29.65 0.81 -23.52
CA LEU A 69 29.63 1.18 -22.10
C LEU A 69 29.15 0.01 -21.25
N PHE A 70 29.88 -0.27 -20.17
CA PHE A 70 29.53 -1.30 -19.20
C PHE A 70 29.04 -0.68 -17.89
N VAL A 71 27.99 -1.25 -17.32
CA VAL A 71 27.52 -0.91 -15.97
C VAL A 71 28.25 -1.80 -14.99
N LYS A 72 29.11 -1.21 -14.15
CA LYS A 72 30.07 -1.92 -13.28
C LYS A 72 29.41 -2.70 -12.13
N GLU A 73 28.34 -2.18 -11.53
CA GLU A 73 27.60 -2.84 -10.45
C GLU A 73 26.29 -3.47 -10.93
N ASP A 74 26.12 -4.76 -10.63
CA ASP A 74 24.79 -5.36 -10.53
C ASP A 74 24.17 -4.95 -9.19
N ARG A 75 23.23 -4.01 -9.24
CA ARG A 75 22.53 -3.50 -8.06
C ARG A 75 21.60 -4.55 -7.42
N PHE A 76 21.41 -5.72 -8.04
CA PHE A 76 20.65 -6.84 -7.48
C PHE A 76 21.51 -7.96 -6.90
N ALA A 77 22.84 -7.84 -6.98
CA ALA A 77 23.69 -8.63 -6.11
C ALA A 77 23.33 -8.24 -4.66
N ASN A 78 22.87 -9.20 -3.85
CA ASN A 78 22.64 -8.95 -2.44
C ASN A 78 24.00 -8.67 -1.79
N TYR A 79 24.28 -7.39 -1.52
CA TYR A 79 25.44 -6.99 -0.75
C TYR A 79 25.12 -7.17 0.74
N PRO A 80 25.91 -7.96 1.49
CA PRO A 80 25.71 -8.13 2.92
C PRO A 80 25.84 -6.80 3.70
N GLU A 81 26.47 -5.78 3.12
CA GLU A 81 26.53 -4.42 3.65
C GLU A 81 25.16 -3.73 3.67
N ASP A 82 24.30 -4.01 2.67
CA ASP A 82 22.97 -3.40 2.53
C ASP A 82 21.92 -4.04 3.45
N SER A 83 22.17 -5.25 3.95
CA SER A 83 21.32 -5.89 4.98
C SER A 83 21.29 -5.13 6.31
N ASN A 84 22.26 -4.23 6.51
CA ASN A 84 22.43 -3.46 7.74
C ASN A 84 21.79 -2.07 7.63
N VAL A 85 21.35 -1.69 6.42
CA VAL A 85 20.70 -0.41 6.16
C VAL A 85 19.28 -0.51 6.69
N GLN A 86 19.07 0.06 7.89
CA GLN A 86 17.76 0.19 8.47
C GLN A 86 16.92 1.11 7.58
N MET A 87 15.99 0.54 6.81
CA MET A 87 15.00 1.32 6.07
C MET A 87 14.07 1.93 7.11
N GLU A 88 13.89 3.26 7.09
CA GLU A 88 12.99 3.94 8.02
C GLU A 88 11.56 3.40 7.83
N GLY A 89 11.00 2.80 8.88
CA GLY A 89 9.73 2.06 8.82
C GLY A 89 8.49 2.90 8.51
N SER A 90 8.65 4.23 8.49
CA SER A 90 7.59 5.15 8.10
C SER A 90 8.19 6.47 7.61
N GLN A 91 8.09 6.72 6.30
CA GLN A 91 8.25 8.05 5.75
C GLN A 91 6.86 8.56 5.37
N PRO A 92 6.35 9.63 6.00
CA PRO A 92 5.02 10.14 5.66
C PRO A 92 5.02 10.65 4.22
N PHE A 93 4.04 10.20 3.44
CA PHE A 93 3.79 10.79 2.13
C PHE A 93 3.31 12.23 2.33
N ASN A 94 3.78 13.13 1.47
CA ASN A 94 3.29 14.49 1.47
C ASN A 94 1.90 14.50 0.82
N ASP A 95 0.86 14.34 1.64
CA ASP A 95 -0.55 14.41 1.24
C ASP A 95 -1.04 15.85 0.97
N SER A 96 -0.10 16.82 0.87
CA SER A 96 -0.43 18.17 0.48
C SER A 96 -1.01 18.15 -0.94
N ILE A 97 -2.28 18.51 -1.05
CA ILE A 97 -2.91 18.81 -2.34
C ILE A 97 -2.08 19.92 -2.99
N PRO A 98 -1.56 19.76 -4.21
CA PRO A 98 -0.92 20.86 -4.90
C PRO A 98 -1.96 21.97 -5.04
N PHE A 99 -1.73 23.12 -4.40
CA PHE A 99 -2.53 24.30 -4.69
C PHE A 99 -2.28 24.63 -6.16
N GLU A 100 -3.28 24.44 -7.01
CA GLU A 100 -3.32 25.05 -8.32
C GLU A 100 -3.28 26.55 -8.08
N THR A 101 -2.13 27.17 -8.34
CA THR A 101 -2.05 28.61 -8.47
C THR A 101 -2.89 28.97 -9.68
N GLU A 102 -4.11 29.44 -9.46
CA GLU A 102 -4.82 30.22 -10.47
C GLU A 102 -3.87 31.35 -10.89
N LEU A 103 -3.41 31.26 -12.13
CA LEU A 103 -2.83 32.38 -12.86
C LEU A 103 -3.93 33.42 -13.00
N LEU A 104 -4.03 34.33 -12.03
CA LEU A 104 -4.76 35.57 -12.20
C LEU A 104 -4.02 36.43 -13.23
N LEU A 105 -4.53 36.41 -14.46
CA LEU A 105 -4.41 37.48 -15.43
C LEU A 105 -5.77 38.16 -15.56
#